data_AF-A0A4R6IG85-F1
#
_entry.id   AF-A0A4R6IG85-F1
#
_cell.length_a   1.000
_cell.length_b   1.000
_cell.length_c   1.000
_cell.angle_alpha   90.00
_cell.angle_beta   90.00
_cell.angle_gamma   90.00
#
_symmetry.space_group_name_H-M   'P 1'
#
loop_
_entity.id
_entity.type
_entity.pdbx_description
1 polymer ?
#
loop_
_entity_poly.entity_id
_entity_poly.type
_entity_poly.pdbx_seq_one_letter_code
_entity_poly.pdbx_strand_id
1 'polypeptide(L)'
;MKKTLLFLCLVWISIQTTEAQSQTISDAYLIFKIDRTDDSKRANTRERALELLKQASELDTVQIASLNFSIAHGYESEGRLGKAAPYYEEVIKLIPGYYVPYRALAYYNLRICETLEKKVTESIRLKDNAMNKTSLNEYNMQAKKTITYFEKTLACDTDDDTSRDILISLYERIKAPELLTSLPSRLKALAANCITLLDD
;
A
#
# COMPACT_ATOMS: atom_id res chain seq x y z
N MET A 1 -28.41 -60.12 -4.13
CA MET A 1 -27.73 -59.36 -5.21
C MET A 1 -28.25 -57.94 -5.38
N LYS A 2 -29.58 -57.67 -5.44
CA LYS A 2 -30.10 -56.29 -5.60
C LYS A 2 -29.77 -55.30 -4.45
N LYS A 3 -29.73 -55.76 -3.19
CA LYS A 3 -29.47 -54.89 -2.02
C LYS A 3 -28.00 -54.49 -1.88
N THR A 4 -27.08 -55.38 -2.25
CA THR A 4 -25.63 -55.13 -2.23
C THR A 4 -25.21 -54.15 -3.34
N LEU A 5 -25.85 -54.22 -4.51
CA LEU A 5 -25.61 -53.30 -5.63
C LEU A 5 -26.07 -51.87 -5.30
N LEU A 6 -27.22 -51.72 -4.63
CA LEU A 6 -27.75 -50.41 -4.22
C LEU A 6 -26.85 -49.72 -3.18
N PHE A 7 -26.26 -50.50 -2.27
CA PHE A 7 -25.36 -49.98 -1.24
C PHE A 7 -24.02 -49.51 -1.83
N LEU A 8 -23.49 -50.23 -2.82
CA LEU A 8 -22.29 -49.84 -3.56
C LEU A 8 -22.48 -48.55 -4.36
N CYS A 9 -23.64 -48.34 -4.99
CA CYS A 9 -23.94 -47.08 -5.68
C CYS A 9 -24.04 -45.88 -4.72
N LEU A 10 -24.62 -46.05 -3.53
CA LEU A 10 -24.73 -44.95 -2.55
C LEU A 10 -23.37 -44.54 -1.96
N VAL A 11 -22.46 -45.49 -1.74
CA VAL A 11 -21.09 -45.21 -1.31
C VAL A 11 -20.28 -44.52 -2.41
N TRP A 12 -20.49 -44.87 -3.68
CA TRP A 12 -19.84 -44.18 -4.80
C TRP A 12 -20.31 -42.74 -5.00
N ILE A 13 -21.61 -42.46 -4.82
CA ILE A 13 -22.16 -41.10 -4.92
C ILE A 13 -21.62 -40.20 -3.80
N SER A 14 -21.42 -40.73 -2.59
CA SER A 14 -20.93 -39.95 -1.45
C SER A 14 -19.42 -39.63 -1.52
N ILE A 15 -18.64 -40.37 -2.31
CA ILE A 15 -17.21 -40.07 -2.56
C ILE A 15 -17.06 -38.96 -3.61
N GLN A 16 -17.99 -38.83 -4.58
CA GLN A 16 -17.91 -37.77 -5.60
C GLN A 16 -18.38 -36.40 -5.12
N THR A 17 -19.07 -36.31 -3.98
CA THR A 17 -19.54 -35.01 -3.45
C THR A 17 -18.49 -34.22 -2.67
N THR A 18 -17.38 -34.85 -2.26
CA THR A 18 -16.32 -34.15 -1.48
C THR A 18 -15.37 -33.33 -2.35
N GLU A 19 -15.13 -33.68 -3.61
CA GLU A 19 -14.24 -32.92 -4.50
C GLU A 19 -14.93 -31.72 -5.17
N ALA A 20 -16.27 -31.68 -5.20
CA ALA A 20 -17.04 -30.57 -5.77
C ALA A 20 -17.15 -29.34 -4.83
N GLN A 21 -16.60 -29.41 -3.60
CA GLN A 21 -16.75 -28.36 -2.58
C GLN A 21 -15.44 -27.68 -2.14
N SER A 22 -14.27 -28.08 -2.64
CA SER A 22 -13.04 -27.32 -2.37
C SER A 22 -12.93 -26.16 -3.36
N GLN A 23 -13.19 -24.94 -2.89
CA GLN A 23 -12.96 -23.72 -3.67
C GLN A 23 -11.48 -23.63 -4.06
N THR A 24 -11.18 -23.45 -5.35
CA THR A 24 -9.80 -23.27 -5.81
C THR A 24 -9.29 -21.87 -5.45
N ILE A 25 -7.96 -21.66 -5.43
CA ILE A 25 -7.40 -20.32 -5.20
C ILE A 25 -7.82 -19.34 -6.28
N SER A 26 -7.94 -19.80 -7.53
CA SER A 26 -8.48 -18.99 -8.62
C SER A 26 -9.91 -18.52 -8.34
N ASP A 27 -10.79 -19.41 -7.85
CA ASP A 27 -12.17 -19.05 -7.52
C ASP A 27 -12.22 -18.07 -6.33
N ALA A 28 -11.38 -18.29 -5.31
CA ALA A 28 -11.29 -17.40 -4.16
C ALA A 28 -10.79 -16.00 -4.56
N TYR A 29 -9.81 -15.94 -5.47
CA TYR A 29 -9.32 -14.69 -6.01
C TYR A 29 -10.38 -13.94 -6.82
N LEU A 30 -11.15 -14.66 -7.65
CA LEU A 30 -12.24 -14.05 -8.43
C LEU A 30 -13.31 -13.41 -7.52
N ILE A 31 -13.69 -14.10 -6.43
CA ILE A 31 -14.62 -13.54 -5.44
C ILE A 31 -14.03 -12.28 -4.80
N PHE A 32 -12.76 -12.32 -4.41
CA PHE A 32 -12.06 -11.14 -3.90
C PHE A 32 -12.10 -9.97 -4.89
N LYS A 33 -11.81 -10.22 -6.18
CA LYS A 33 -11.80 -9.21 -7.24
C LYS A 33 -13.17 -8.53 -7.42
N ILE A 34 -14.25 -9.28 -7.23
CA ILE A 34 -15.63 -8.74 -7.26
C ILE A 34 -15.93 -7.96 -5.97
N ASP A 35 -15.60 -8.53 -4.81
CA ASP A 35 -15.91 -7.93 -3.51
C ASP A 35 -15.11 -6.63 -3.25
N ARG A 36 -13.89 -6.50 -3.79
CA ARG A 36 -13.06 -5.29 -3.59
C ARG A 36 -13.60 -4.02 -4.24
N THR A 37 -14.54 -4.14 -5.18
CA THR A 37 -15.18 -2.98 -5.82
C THR A 37 -16.39 -2.47 -5.02
N ASP A 38 -16.81 -3.19 -3.98
CA ASP A 38 -17.93 -2.84 -3.12
C ASP A 38 -17.43 -2.36 -1.75
N ASP A 39 -17.52 -1.05 -1.53
CA ASP A 39 -17.10 -0.41 -0.29
C ASP A 39 -17.79 -0.96 0.97
N SER A 40 -19.02 -1.48 0.84
CA SER A 40 -19.74 -2.09 1.96
C SER A 40 -19.10 -3.39 2.43
N LYS A 41 -18.32 -4.06 1.56
CA LYS A 41 -17.63 -5.32 1.85
C LYS A 41 -16.19 -5.14 2.28
N ARG A 42 -15.69 -3.91 2.41
CA ARG A 42 -14.26 -3.61 2.62
C ARG A 42 -13.59 -4.40 3.76
N ALA A 43 -14.28 -4.56 4.90
CA ALA A 43 -13.77 -5.36 6.02
C ALA A 43 -13.59 -6.84 5.64
N ASN A 44 -14.59 -7.43 4.99
CA ASN A 44 -14.57 -8.81 4.50
C ASN A 44 -13.51 -8.98 3.40
N THR A 45 -13.41 -8.03 2.48
CA THR A 45 -12.41 -8.03 1.40
C THR A 45 -10.99 -8.07 1.95
N ARG A 46 -10.69 -7.31 3.02
CA ARG A 46 -9.39 -7.36 3.68
C ARG A 46 -9.11 -8.73 4.32
N GLU A 47 -10.09 -9.33 4.99
CA GLU A 47 -9.94 -10.66 5.59
C GLU A 47 -9.69 -11.74 4.53
N ARG A 48 -10.45 -11.72 3.42
CA ARG A 48 -10.20 -12.59 2.27
C ARG A 48 -8.81 -12.40 1.68
N ALA A 49 -8.37 -11.14 1.54
CA ALA A 49 -7.05 -10.84 1.01
C ALA A 49 -5.92 -11.39 1.90
N LEU A 50 -6.06 -11.28 3.22
CA LEU A 50 -5.12 -11.87 4.18
C LEU A 50 -5.08 -13.40 4.08
N GLU A 51 -6.23 -14.04 3.86
CA GLU A 51 -6.29 -15.50 3.67
C GLU A 51 -5.61 -15.93 2.38
N LEU A 52 -5.89 -15.25 1.26
CA LEU A 52 -5.27 -15.51 -0.04
C LEU A 52 -3.75 -15.34 0.00
N LEU A 53 -3.23 -14.34 0.72
CA LEU A 53 -1.78 -14.14 0.86
C LEU A 53 -1.06 -15.28 1.59
N LYS A 54 -1.75 -16.13 2.37
CA LYS A 54 -1.14 -17.34 2.95
C LYS A 54 -0.75 -18.37 1.88
N GLN A 55 -1.34 -18.27 0.70
CA GLN A 55 -1.12 -19.15 -0.44
C GLN A 55 -0.46 -18.36 -1.59
N ALA A 56 0.36 -17.36 -1.27
CA ALA A 56 0.98 -16.47 -2.25
C ALA A 56 1.84 -17.19 -3.32
N SER A 57 2.30 -18.43 -3.07
CA SER A 57 2.99 -19.24 -4.07
C SER A 57 2.13 -19.66 -5.26
N GLU A 58 0.80 -19.59 -5.12
CA GLU A 58 -0.17 -19.90 -6.17
C GLU A 58 -0.69 -18.66 -6.90
N LEU A 59 -0.19 -17.48 -6.54
CA LEU A 59 -0.63 -16.19 -7.07
C LEU A 59 0.50 -15.54 -7.87
N ASP A 60 0.14 -14.76 -8.89
CA ASP A 60 1.10 -13.93 -9.60
C ASP A 60 1.42 -12.62 -8.86
N THR A 61 2.46 -11.93 -9.33
CA THR A 61 2.93 -10.67 -8.73
C THR A 61 1.86 -9.58 -8.67
N VAL A 62 1.02 -9.46 -9.71
CA VAL A 62 0.00 -8.42 -9.79
C VAL A 62 -1.15 -8.75 -8.83
N GLN A 63 -1.51 -10.03 -8.72
CA GLN A 63 -2.46 -10.51 -7.74
C GLN A 63 -1.99 -10.26 -6.31
N ILE A 64 -0.74 -10.59 -5.99
CA ILE A 64 -0.16 -10.31 -4.67
C ILE A 64 -0.17 -8.79 -4.38
N ALA A 65 0.16 -7.96 -5.37
CA ALA A 65 0.10 -6.51 -5.23
C ALA A 65 -1.33 -6.00 -5.00
N SER A 66 -2.31 -6.55 -5.72
CA SER A 66 -3.73 -6.24 -5.57
C SER A 66 -4.25 -6.56 -4.17
N LEU A 67 -3.90 -7.73 -3.63
CA LEU A 67 -4.25 -8.15 -2.28
C LEU A 67 -3.64 -7.22 -1.22
N ASN A 68 -2.34 -6.94 -1.33
CA ASN A 68 -1.66 -6.01 -0.42
C ASN A 68 -2.29 -4.60 -0.49
N PHE A 69 -2.62 -4.11 -1.68
CA PHE A 69 -3.30 -2.83 -1.85
C PHE A 69 -4.67 -2.81 -1.16
N SER A 70 -5.51 -3.82 -1.36
CA SER A 70 -6.82 -3.90 -0.70
C SER A 70 -6.71 -3.98 0.83
N ILE A 71 -5.71 -4.69 1.36
CA ILE A 71 -5.46 -4.72 2.82
C ILE A 71 -5.07 -3.34 3.33
N ALA A 72 -4.13 -2.69 2.64
CA ALA A 72 -3.65 -1.36 2.98
C ALA A 72 -4.79 -0.34 2.97
N HIS A 73 -5.58 -0.32 1.90
CA HIS A 73 -6.72 0.57 1.73
C HIS A 73 -7.81 0.32 2.80
N GLY A 74 -8.03 -0.95 3.16
CA GLY A 74 -8.89 -1.31 4.29
C GLY A 74 -8.42 -0.67 5.60
N TYR A 75 -7.14 -0.77 5.95
CA TYR A 75 -6.60 -0.14 7.15
C TYR A 75 -6.59 1.39 7.07
N GLU A 76 -6.28 1.97 5.92
CA GLU A 76 -6.34 3.41 5.68
C GLU A 76 -7.74 3.96 5.94
N SER A 77 -8.79 3.30 5.43
CA SER A 77 -10.17 3.72 5.62
C SER A 77 -10.64 3.68 7.08
N GLU A 78 -9.97 2.90 7.93
CA GLU A 78 -10.17 2.87 9.38
C GLU A 78 -9.31 3.90 10.13
N GLY A 79 -8.59 4.76 9.42
CA GLY A 79 -7.64 5.72 9.99
C GLY A 79 -6.34 5.08 10.51
N ARG A 80 -6.10 3.79 10.25
CA ARG A 80 -4.98 3.01 10.77
C ARG A 80 -3.81 2.98 9.78
N LEU A 81 -3.37 4.17 9.34
CA LEU A 81 -2.29 4.33 8.36
C LEU A 81 -1.00 3.60 8.73
N GLY A 82 -0.65 3.53 10.03
CA GLY A 82 0.54 2.80 10.47
C GLY A 82 0.47 1.29 10.21
N LYS A 83 -0.73 0.71 10.15
CA LYS A 83 -0.93 -0.69 9.74
C LYS A 83 -1.07 -0.85 8.23
N ALA A 84 -1.49 0.19 7.53
CA ALA A 84 -1.56 0.20 6.06
C ALA A 84 -0.17 0.28 5.42
N ALA A 85 0.73 1.09 6.00
CA ALA A 85 2.05 1.40 5.45
C ALA A 85 2.86 0.18 4.98
N PRO A 86 3.07 -0.89 5.77
CA PRO A 86 3.87 -2.04 5.32
C PRO A 86 3.28 -2.74 4.09
N TYR A 87 1.94 -2.76 3.96
CA TYR A 87 1.29 -3.34 2.78
C TYR A 87 1.47 -2.44 1.56
N TYR A 88 1.33 -1.12 1.69
CA TYR A 88 1.66 -0.19 0.60
C TYR A 88 3.14 -0.27 0.19
N GLU A 89 4.06 -0.43 1.15
CA GLU A 89 5.49 -0.63 0.88
C GLU A 89 5.73 -1.92 0.06
N GLU A 90 5.01 -3.00 0.35
CA GLU A 90 5.09 -4.22 -0.46
C GLU A 90 4.52 -4.01 -1.87
N VAL A 91 3.42 -3.27 -2.02
CA VAL A 91 2.86 -2.96 -3.35
C VAL A 91 3.87 -2.22 -4.22
N ILE A 92 4.52 -1.17 -3.72
CA ILE A 92 5.48 -0.39 -4.52
C ILE A 92 6.76 -1.17 -4.83
N LYS A 93 7.08 -2.19 -4.03
CA LYS A 93 8.19 -3.10 -4.29
C LYS A 93 7.86 -4.08 -5.42
N LEU A 94 6.62 -4.58 -5.46
CA LEU A 94 6.16 -5.51 -6.49
C LEU A 94 5.88 -4.78 -7.81
N ILE A 95 5.19 -3.64 -7.75
CA ILE A 95 4.75 -2.85 -8.90
C ILE A 95 5.14 -1.38 -8.68
N PRO A 96 6.40 -0.98 -8.92
CA PRO A 96 6.88 0.39 -8.68
C PRO A 96 6.18 1.47 -9.54
N GLY A 97 5.52 1.06 -10.62
CA GLY A 97 4.74 1.95 -11.48
C GLY A 97 3.40 2.37 -10.87
N TYR A 98 2.83 1.56 -9.96
CA TYR A 98 1.53 1.82 -9.37
C TYR A 98 1.66 2.92 -8.31
N TYR A 99 1.22 4.14 -8.65
CA TYR A 99 1.55 5.33 -7.88
C TYR A 99 0.60 5.62 -6.71
N VAL A 100 -0.60 5.03 -6.70
CA VAL A 100 -1.60 5.26 -5.64
C VAL A 100 -1.04 4.96 -4.22
N PRO A 101 -0.32 3.84 -3.99
CA PRO A 101 0.39 3.60 -2.73
C PRO A 101 1.42 4.67 -2.34
N TYR A 102 2.12 5.26 -3.32
CA TYR A 102 3.10 6.32 -3.05
C TYR A 102 2.42 7.53 -2.41
N ARG A 103 1.22 7.90 -2.86
CA ARG A 103 0.43 8.99 -2.28
C ARG A 103 0.06 8.70 -0.82
N ALA A 104 -0.47 7.51 -0.55
CA ALA A 104 -0.82 7.11 0.83
C ALA A 104 0.41 7.10 1.76
N LEU A 105 1.55 6.56 1.27
CA LEU A 105 2.81 6.58 2.00
C LEU A 105 3.33 8.00 2.21
N ALA A 106 3.20 8.90 1.23
CA ALA A 106 3.62 10.29 1.38
C ALA A 106 2.90 10.97 2.56
N TYR A 107 1.57 10.86 2.63
CA TYR A 107 0.80 11.42 3.74
C TYR A 107 1.05 10.73 5.08
N TYR A 108 1.24 9.41 5.09
CA TYR A 108 1.64 8.71 6.31
C TYR A 108 2.98 9.21 6.85
N ASN A 109 3.99 9.33 5.97
CA ASN A 109 5.33 9.78 6.34
C ASN A 109 5.36 11.29 6.67
N LEU A 110 4.45 12.09 6.11
CA LEU A 110 4.27 13.50 6.49
C LEU A 110 3.85 13.64 7.96
N ARG A 111 2.94 12.80 8.47
CA ARG A 111 2.56 12.80 9.90
C ARG A 111 3.72 12.44 10.83
N ILE A 112 4.65 11.60 10.34
CA ILE A 112 5.90 11.31 11.05
C ILE A 112 6.78 12.55 11.07
N CYS A 113 6.94 13.25 9.93
CA CYS A 113 7.66 14.52 9.87
C CYS A 113 7.11 15.54 10.88
N GLU A 114 5.79 15.72 10.95
CA GLU A 114 5.14 16.63 11.91
C GLU A 114 5.45 16.27 13.37
N THR A 115 5.51 14.98 13.68
CA THR A 115 5.88 14.50 15.02
C THR A 115 7.35 14.78 15.33
N LEU A 116 8.24 14.59 14.36
CA LEU A 116 9.68 14.87 14.50
C LEU A 116 9.95 16.38 14.60
N GLU A 117 9.21 17.20 13.86
CA GLU A 117 9.31 18.66 13.92
C GLU A 117 8.97 19.21 15.32
N LYS A 118 7.97 18.62 15.99
CA LYS A 118 7.67 18.94 17.40
C LYS A 118 8.86 18.62 18.31
N LYS A 119 9.57 17.50 18.09
CA LYS A 119 10.80 17.17 18.85
C LYS A 119 11.93 18.16 18.59
N VAL A 120 12.13 18.56 17.33
CA VAL A 120 13.11 19.61 16.97
C VAL A 120 12.78 20.91 17.70
N THR A 121 11.52 21.35 17.64
CA THR A 121 11.06 22.58 18.31
C THR A 121 11.28 22.52 19.81
N GLU A 122 10.94 21.39 20.43
CA GLU A 122 11.12 21.17 21.86
C GLU A 122 12.60 21.19 22.27
N SER A 123 13.47 20.55 21.49
CA SER A 123 14.91 20.56 21.75
C SER A 123 15.51 21.98 21.72
N ILE A 124 15.03 22.82 20.80
CA ILE A 124 15.42 24.24 20.70
C ILE A 124 14.93 25.00 21.92
N ARG A 125 13.66 24.79 22.33
CA ARG A 125 13.07 25.41 23.52
C ARG A 125 13.85 25.07 24.78
N LEU A 126 14.28 23.82 24.92
CA LEU A 126 15.10 23.34 26.03
C LEU A 126 16.58 23.75 25.93
N LYS A 127 17.00 24.33 24.80
CA LYS A 127 18.41 24.64 24.48
C LYS A 127 19.32 23.39 24.55
N ASP A 128 18.77 22.21 24.28
CA ASP A 128 19.51 20.96 24.25
C ASP A 128 20.08 20.74 22.85
N ASN A 129 21.36 21.10 22.68
CA ASN A 129 22.06 20.98 21.39
C ASN A 129 22.21 19.53 20.91
N ALA A 130 22.36 18.57 21.84
CA ALA A 130 22.53 17.17 21.48
C ALA A 130 21.20 16.58 20.98
N MET A 131 20.11 16.82 21.72
CA MET A 131 18.76 16.44 21.31
C MET A 131 18.34 17.12 20.00
N ASN A 132 18.69 18.40 19.82
CA ASN A 132 18.40 19.13 18.59
C ASN A 132 19.10 18.51 17.38
N LYS A 133 20.41 18.22 17.51
CA LYS A 133 21.16 17.57 16.43
C LYS A 133 20.56 16.21 16.06
N THR A 134 20.19 15.40 17.04
CA THR A 134 19.58 14.08 16.79
C THR A 134 18.20 14.21 16.14
N SER A 135 17.32 15.03 16.71
CA SER A 135 15.95 15.21 16.20
C SER A 135 15.93 15.81 14.79
N LEU A 136 16.84 16.74 14.50
CA LEU A 136 16.97 17.34 13.17
C LEU A 136 17.47 16.32 12.13
N ASN A 137 18.39 15.43 12.51
CA ASN A 137 18.84 14.35 11.64
C ASN A 137 17.71 13.34 11.34
N GLU A 138 16.95 12.95 12.36
CA GLU A 138 15.75 12.10 12.20
C GLU A 138 14.73 12.75 11.26
N TYR A 139 14.42 14.03 11.50
CA TYR A 139 13.52 14.81 10.64
C TYR A 139 14.00 14.84 9.20
N ASN A 140 15.27 15.18 8.96
CA ASN A 140 15.82 15.29 7.61
C ASN A 140 15.82 13.94 6.88
N MET A 141 16.11 12.84 7.57
CA MET A 141 16.04 11.50 6.99
C MET A 141 14.60 11.16 6.59
N GLN A 142 13.65 11.42 7.48
CA GLN A 142 12.24 11.16 7.25
C GLN A 142 11.68 12.04 6.12
N ALA A 143 12.01 13.34 6.12
CA ALA A 143 11.58 14.28 5.10
C ALA A 143 12.09 13.89 3.72
N LYS A 144 13.34 13.41 3.59
CA LYS A 144 13.87 12.88 2.32
C LYS A 144 13.07 11.68 1.81
N LYS A 145 12.71 10.73 2.69
CA LYS A 145 11.83 9.59 2.33
C LYS A 145 10.46 10.10 1.85
N THR A 146 9.87 11.04 2.59
CA THR A 146 8.56 11.64 2.26
C THR A 146 8.58 12.37 0.91
N ILE A 147 9.65 13.14 0.64
CA ILE A 147 9.88 13.83 -0.64
C ILE A 147 9.86 12.85 -1.80
N THR A 148 10.57 11.72 -1.71
CA THR A 148 10.58 10.71 -2.79
C THR A 148 9.18 10.18 -3.10
N TYR A 149 8.33 9.99 -2.09
CA TYR A 149 6.95 9.55 -2.30
C TYR A 149 6.08 10.63 -2.96
N PHE A 150 6.21 11.88 -2.54
CA PHE A 150 5.50 13.00 -3.20
C PHE A 150 5.97 13.23 -4.63
N GLU A 151 7.28 13.11 -4.91
CA GLU A 151 7.79 13.21 -6.28
C GLU A 151 7.21 12.12 -7.18
N LYS A 152 7.14 10.86 -6.73
CA LYS A 152 6.52 9.80 -7.53
C LYS A 152 5.01 10.02 -7.71
N THR A 153 4.33 10.53 -6.70
CA THR A 153 2.91 10.90 -6.78
C THR A 153 2.70 11.96 -7.86
N LEU A 154 3.41 13.09 -7.77
CA LEU A 154 3.28 14.21 -8.69
C LEU A 154 3.78 13.92 -10.11
N ALA A 155 4.68 12.95 -10.25
CA ALA A 155 5.11 12.49 -11.57
C ALA A 155 3.98 11.77 -12.32
N CYS A 156 3.08 11.10 -11.61
CA CYS A 156 1.97 10.34 -12.19
C CYS A 156 0.62 11.08 -12.12
N ASP A 157 0.49 12.05 -11.23
CA ASP A 157 -0.68 12.91 -11.06
C ASP A 157 -0.22 14.37 -10.90
N THR A 158 -0.03 15.04 -12.03
CA THR A 158 0.55 16.39 -12.05
C THR A 158 -0.39 17.46 -11.52
N ASP A 159 -1.67 17.17 -11.36
CA ASP A 159 -2.70 18.15 -11.00
C ASP A 159 -2.98 18.16 -9.48
N ASP A 160 -2.30 17.32 -8.70
CA ASP A 160 -2.37 17.32 -7.23
C ASP A 160 -1.58 18.52 -6.63
N ASP A 161 -2.17 19.71 -6.69
CA ASP A 161 -1.58 20.95 -6.14
C ASP A 161 -1.29 20.83 -4.63
N THR A 162 -2.09 20.05 -3.89
CA THR A 162 -1.83 19.85 -2.46
C THR A 162 -0.52 19.09 -2.23
N SER A 163 -0.29 18.00 -2.97
CA SER A 163 0.97 17.27 -2.92
C SER A 163 2.15 18.13 -3.37
N ARG A 164 1.94 19.02 -4.34
CA ARG A 164 2.96 19.96 -4.84
C ARG A 164 3.38 20.96 -3.78
N ASP A 165 2.43 21.60 -3.12
CA ASP A 165 2.72 22.60 -2.08
C ASP A 165 3.43 21.98 -0.89
N ILE A 166 3.01 20.78 -0.47
CA ILE A 166 3.67 20.02 0.60
C ILE A 166 5.11 19.67 0.19
N LEU A 167 5.33 19.19 -1.03
CA LEU A 167 6.66 18.87 -1.54
C LEU A 167 7.60 20.09 -1.51
N ILE A 168 7.11 21.25 -1.96
CA ILE A 168 7.88 22.51 -1.92
C ILE A 168 8.23 22.88 -0.48
N SER A 169 7.26 22.84 0.43
CA SER A 169 7.50 23.14 1.85
C SER A 169 8.52 22.19 2.47
N LEU A 170 8.49 20.90 2.12
CA LEU A 170 9.48 19.93 2.60
C LEU A 170 10.90 20.28 2.12
N TYR A 171 11.07 20.66 0.85
CA TYR A 171 12.35 21.11 0.31
C TYR A 171 12.91 22.34 1.03
N GLU A 172 12.06 23.32 1.33
CA GLU A 172 12.43 24.51 2.09
C GLU A 172 12.86 24.15 3.53
N ARG A 173 12.10 23.27 4.19
CA ARG A 173 12.36 22.86 5.58
C ARG A 173 13.66 22.09 5.75
N ILE A 174 14.02 21.25 4.77
CA ILE A 174 15.32 20.56 4.77
C ILE A 174 16.47 21.45 4.27
N LYS A 175 16.20 22.74 4.01
CA LYS A 175 17.16 23.74 3.50
C LYS A 175 17.78 23.34 2.16
N ALA A 176 16.97 22.78 1.26
CA ALA A 176 17.40 22.40 -0.08
C ALA A 176 16.48 22.98 -1.20
N PRO A 177 16.12 24.27 -1.17
CA PRO A 177 15.24 24.87 -2.18
C PRO A 177 15.86 24.85 -3.60
N GLU A 178 17.19 24.80 -3.71
CA GLU A 178 17.89 24.68 -4.99
C GLU A 178 17.50 23.41 -5.76
N LEU A 179 17.08 22.35 -5.06
CA LEU A 179 16.62 21.10 -5.68
C LEU A 179 15.29 21.27 -6.43
N LEU A 180 14.54 22.35 -6.19
CA LEU A 180 13.30 22.64 -6.92
C LEU A 180 13.58 23.00 -8.39
N THR A 181 14.77 23.54 -8.70
CA THR A 181 15.14 23.91 -10.08
C THR A 181 15.17 22.71 -11.04
N SER A 182 15.52 21.52 -10.52
CA SER A 182 15.55 20.28 -11.29
C SER A 182 14.29 19.42 -11.10
N LEU A 183 13.31 19.86 -10.29
CA LEU A 183 12.08 19.12 -10.02
C LEU A 183 11.32 18.76 -11.32
N PRO A 184 11.08 19.66 -12.29
CA PRO A 184 10.36 19.28 -13.51
C PRO A 184 11.03 18.15 -14.30
N SER A 185 12.36 18.12 -14.34
CA SER A 185 13.11 17.06 -15.01
C SER A 185 13.05 15.74 -14.25
N ARG A 186 13.11 15.78 -12.91
CA ARG A 186 12.94 14.58 -12.06
C ARG A 186 11.55 14.01 -12.18
N LEU A 187 10.50 14.83 -12.12
CA LEU A 187 9.11 14.39 -12.29
C LEU A 187 8.91 13.74 -13.66
N LYS A 188 9.42 14.35 -14.73
CA LYS A 188 9.35 13.76 -16.08
C LYS A 188 10.03 12.39 -16.15
N ALA A 189 11.17 12.21 -15.50
CA ALA A 189 11.85 10.92 -15.45
C ALA A 189 11.06 9.88 -14.63
N LEU A 190 10.49 10.28 -13.49
CA LEU A 190 9.69 9.43 -12.61
C LEU A 190 8.32 9.07 -13.20
N ALA A 191 7.84 9.85 -14.17
CA ALA A 191 6.57 9.63 -14.87
C ALA A 191 6.63 8.41 -15.80
N ALA A 192 7.82 7.88 -16.07
CA ALA A 192 7.95 6.64 -16.81
C ALA A 192 7.19 5.51 -16.10
N ASN A 193 6.33 4.81 -16.85
CA ASN A 193 5.57 3.64 -16.39
C ASN A 193 4.61 3.92 -15.22
N CYS A 194 3.99 5.10 -15.17
CA CYS A 194 2.89 5.35 -14.23
C CYS A 194 1.71 4.42 -14.52
N ILE A 195 1.25 3.73 -13.49
CA ILE A 195 0.10 2.82 -13.52
C ILE A 195 -0.93 3.39 -12.54
N THR A 196 -2.15 3.62 -13.02
CA THR A 196 -3.28 4.13 -12.23
C THR A 196 -4.16 3.02 -11.66
N LEU A 197 -4.16 1.85 -12.32
CA LEU A 197 -4.98 0.69 -11.96
C LEU A 197 -4.15 -0.58 -12.11
N LEU A 198 -4.24 -1.48 -11.14
CA LEU A 198 -3.72 -2.82 -11.27
C LEU A 198 -4.65 -3.63 -12.17
N ASP A 199 -4.11 -4.20 -13.25
CA ASP A 199 -4.84 -5.09 -14.16
C ASP A 199 -4.58 -6.54 -13.74
N ASP A 200 -5.31 -6.97 -12.72
CA ASP A 200 -5.27 -8.28 -12.05
C ASP A 200 -6.57 -9.05 -12.25
#